data_AF-A0A1V4BWH2-F1
#
_entry.id   AF-A0A1V4BWH2-F1
#
_cell.length_a   1.000
_cell.length_b   1.000
_cell.length_c   1.000
_cell.angle_alpha   90.00
_cell.angle_beta   90.00
_cell.angle_gamma   90.00
#
_symmetry.space_group_name_H-M   'P 1'
#
loop_
_entity.id
_entity.type
_entity.pdbx_description
1 polymer ?
#
loop_
_entity_poly.entity_id
_entity_poly.type
_entity_poly.pdbx_seq_one_letter_code
_entity_poly.pdbx_strand_id
1 'polypeptide(L)' 'MLSIEYLTDQNGQPKAVVIPIELWRQVFPQEDMSCEEFTEAIEDYCLNQAMDEAQQSPLLDIEEALAYLEQ' A
#
# COMPACT_ATOMS: atom_id res chain seq x y z
N MET A 1 16.81 4.99 -13.39
CA MET A 1 15.92 5.36 -12.28
C MET A 1 14.50 5.18 -12.79
N LEU A 2 13.72 4.31 -12.17
CA LEU A 2 12.30 4.20 -12.44
C LEU A 2 11.64 5.32 -11.63
N SER A 3 11.50 6.49 -12.24
CA SER A 3 10.94 7.67 -11.58
C SER A 3 9.42 7.60 -11.63
N ILE A 4 8.79 7.79 -10.47
CA ILE A 4 7.35 8.02 -10.40
C ILE A 4 7.10 9.45 -10.87
N GLU A 5 6.19 9.62 -11.84
CA GLU A 5 5.81 10.94 -12.38
C GLU A 5 4.36 11.28 -12.02
N TYR A 6 4.02 12.57 -12.03
CA TYR A 6 2.66 13.03 -11.73
C TYR A 6 2.06 13.74 -12.94
N LEU A 7 0.85 13.32 -13.32
CA LEU A 7 0.04 14.07 -14.28
C LEU A 7 -0.65 15.20 -13.53
N THR A 8 -0.38 16.43 -13.95
CA THR A 8 -0.98 17.63 -13.35
C THR A 8 -2.10 18.17 -14.21
N ASP A 9 -3.04 18.88 -13.59
CA ASP A 9 -4.03 19.65 -14.31
C ASP A 9 -3.50 20.98 -14.84
N GLN A 10 -4.41 21.78 -15.40
CA GLN A 10 -4.13 23.09 -16.00
C GLN A 10 -3.56 24.10 -14.99
N ASN A 11 -3.80 23.88 -13.69
CA ASN A 11 -3.32 24.72 -12.60
C ASN A 11 -2.05 24.16 -11.95
N GLY A 12 -1.49 23.08 -12.49
CA GLY A 12 -0.34 22.39 -11.93
C GLY A 12 -0.66 21.49 -10.73
N GLN A 13 -1.93 21.21 -10.44
CA GLN A 13 -2.31 20.32 -9.34
C GLN A 13 -2.25 18.86 -9.78
N PRO A 14 -1.55 17.96 -9.05
CA PRO A 14 -1.51 16.53 -9.38
C PRO A 14 -2.91 15.91 -9.41
N LYS A 15 -3.22 15.19 -10.48
CA LYS A 15 -4.48 14.44 -10.67
C LYS A 15 -4.29 12.94 -10.79
N ALA A 16 -3.14 12.49 -11.25
CA ALA A 16 -2.82 11.07 -11.34
C ALA A 16 -1.31 10.86 -11.21
N VAL A 17 -0.93 9.62 -10.94
CA VAL A 17 0.46 9.16 -10.89
C VAL A 17 0.74 8.25 -12.07
N VAL A 18 1.92 8.38 -12.67
CA VAL A 18 2.43 7.48 -13.69
C VAL A 18 3.43 6.56 -13.03
N ILE A 19 3.08 5.27 -12.96
CA ILE A 19 3.95 4.23 -12.44
C ILE A 19 4.52 3.46 -13.65
N PRO A 20 5.84 3.37 -13.80
CA PRO A 20 6.46 2.55 -14.84
C PRO A 20 5.94 1.10 -14.79
N ILE A 21 5.68 0.51 -15.96
CA ILE A 21 5.03 -0.81 -16.04
C ILE A 21 5.88 -1.91 -15.36
N GLU A 22 7.20 -1.75 -15.32
CA GLU A 22 8.12 -2.65 -14.63
C GLU A 22 7.97 -2.60 -13.10
N LEU A 23 7.63 -1.44 -12.54
CA LEU A 23 7.30 -1.31 -11.11
C LEU A 23 5.87 -1.78 -10.84
N TRP A 24 4.94 -1.42 -11.71
CA TRP A 24 3.55 -1.84 -11.58
C TRP A 24 3.42 -3.36 -11.49
N ARG A 25 4.08 -4.10 -12.41
CA ARG A 25 4.06 -5.56 -12.44
C ARG A 25 4.70 -6.25 -11.23
N GLN A 26 5.52 -5.54 -10.44
CA GLN A 26 6.07 -6.08 -9.19
C GLN A 26 5.01 -6.10 -8.08
N VAL A 27 4.06 -5.18 -8.13
CA VAL A 27 2.98 -5.08 -7.14
C VAL A 27 1.73 -5.83 -7.64
N PHE A 28 1.38 -5.67 -8.92
CA PHE A 28 0.20 -6.26 -9.56
C PHE A 28 0.60 -7.03 -10.82
N PRO A 29 0.72 -8.37 -10.76
CA PRO A 29 1.18 -9.18 -11.90
C PRO A 29 0.13 -9.38 -13.00
N GLN A 30 -1.13 -8.98 -12.79
CA GLN A 30 -2.22 -9.11 -13.76
C GLN A 30 -2.49 -7.78 -14.46
N GLU A 31 -2.68 -7.82 -15.79
CA GLU A 31 -2.82 -6.60 -16.62
C GLU A 31 -4.24 -6.05 -16.66
N ASP A 32 -5.26 -6.92 -16.54
CA ASP A 32 -6.67 -6.53 -16.59
C ASP A 32 -7.31 -6.78 -15.22
N MET A 33 -7.43 -5.71 -14.44
CA MET A 33 -7.97 -5.72 -13.08
C MET A 33 -9.00 -4.60 -12.97
N SER A 34 -10.17 -4.89 -12.41
CA SER A 34 -11.15 -3.85 -12.09
C SER A 34 -10.66 -2.93 -10.97
N CYS A 35 -11.23 -1.73 -10.84
CA CYS A 35 -10.85 -0.83 -9.76
C CYS A 35 -11.10 -1.41 -8.36
N GLU A 36 -12.12 -2.27 -8.21
CA GLU A 36 -12.45 -2.94 -6.95
C GLU A 36 -11.37 -3.96 -6.60
N GLU A 37 -11.05 -4.87 -7.52
CA GLU A 37 -9.97 -5.86 -7.36
C GLU A 37 -8.61 -5.18 -7.11
N PHE A 38 -8.37 -4.03 -7.74
CA PHE A 38 -7.17 -3.23 -7.50
C PHE A 38 -7.09 -2.67 -6.08
N THR A 39 -8.22 -2.20 -5.56
CA THR A 39 -8.29 -1.67 -4.20
C THR A 39 -8.04 -2.79 -3.20
N GLU A 40 -8.70 -3.94 -3.37
CA GLU A 40 -8.49 -5.12 -2.53
C GLU A 40 -7.03 -5.59 -2.56
N ALA A 41 -6.42 -5.66 -3.74
CA ALA A 41 -5.04 -6.10 -3.87
C ALA A 41 -4.03 -5.12 -3.22
N ILE A 42 -4.30 -3.81 -3.22
CA ILE A 42 -3.51 -2.84 -2.44
C ILE A 42 -3.67 -3.09 -0.94
N GLU A 43 -4.89 -3.27 -0.47
CA GLU A 43 -5.19 -3.49 0.95
C GLU A 43 -4.48 -4.74 1.45
N ASP A 44 -4.58 -5.84 0.71
CA ASP A 44 -3.87 -7.09 0.99
C ASP A 44 -2.36 -6.91 1.01
N TYR A 45 -1.79 -6.22 0.01
CA TYR A 45 -0.35 -5.95 -0.02
C TYR A 45 0.11 -5.15 1.22
N CYS A 46 -0.62 -4.07 1.55
CA CYS A 46 -0.30 -3.22 2.69
C CYS A 46 -0.42 -4.00 4.02
N LEU A 47 -1.47 -4.81 4.17
CA LEU A 47 -1.69 -5.61 5.36
C LEU A 47 -0.58 -6.67 5.53
N ASN A 48 -0.23 -7.38 4.46
CA ASN A 48 0.84 -8.37 4.49
C ASN A 48 2.18 -7.75 4.85
N GLN A 49 2.52 -6.59 4.27
CA GLN A 49 3.73 -5.85 4.61
C GLN A 49 3.75 -5.42 6.08
N ALA A 50 2.62 -4.90 6.60
CA ALA A 50 2.50 -4.53 8.00
C ALA A 50 2.67 -5.75 8.93
N MET A 51 2.14 -6.91 8.52
CA MET A 51 2.30 -8.16 9.25
C MET A 51 3.76 -8.65 9.26
N ASP A 52 4.46 -8.56 8.13
CA ASP A 52 5.88 -8.92 8.04
C ASP A 52 6.76 -8.01 8.92
N GLU A 53 6.48 -6.71 8.94
CA GLU A 53 7.15 -5.76 9.84
C GLU A 53 6.84 -6.07 11.31
N ALA A 54 5.58 -6.41 11.62
CA ALA A 54 5.15 -6.75 12.97
C ALA A 54 5.79 -8.04 13.50
N GLN A 55 6.38 -8.91 12.66
CA GLN A 55 7.12 -10.09 13.14
C GLN A 55 8.29 -9.73 14.07
N GLN A 56 8.83 -8.52 13.94
CA GLN A 56 9.91 -8.02 14.80
C GLN A 56 9.40 -7.41 16.11
N SER A 57 8.09 -7.24 16.25
CA SER A 57 7.48 -6.67 17.45
C SER A 57 7.30 -7.74 18.54
N PRO A 58 7.42 -7.36 19.82
CA PRO A 58 7.10 -8.26 20.91
C PRO A 58 5.60 -8.56 20.93
N LEU A 59 5.24 -9.82 21.19
CA LEU A 59 3.86 -10.18 21.47
C LEU A 59 3.46 -9.64 22.84
N LEU A 60 2.40 -8.83 22.87
CA LEU A 60 1.81 -8.32 24.09
C LEU A 60 0.90 -9.39 24.71
N ASP A 61 0.86 -9.43 26.04
CA ASP A 61 -0.22 -10.14 26.71
C ASP A 61 -1.54 -9.36 26.63
N ILE A 62 -2.62 -9.95 27.13
CA ILE A 62 -3.95 -9.35 27.04
C ILE A 62 -4.05 -8.03 27.82
N GLU A 63 -3.35 -7.90 28.94
CA GLU A 63 -3.39 -6.70 29.78
C GLU A 63 -2.63 -5.56 29.10
N GLU A 64 -1.44 -5.86 28.58
CA GLU A 64 -0.60 -4.93 27.81
C GLU A 64 -1.30 -4.46 26.53
N ALA A 65 -1.97 -5.37 25.81
CA ALA A 65 -2.69 -5.04 24.59
C ALA A 65 -3.90 -4.13 24.86
N LEU A 66 -4.67 -4.39 25.93
CA LEU A 66 -5.79 -3.54 26.32
C LEU A 66 -5.31 -2.14 26.71
N ALA A 67 -4.23 -2.05 27.50
CA ALA A 67 -3.63 -0.77 27.89
C ALA A 67 -3.07 0.04 26.71
N TYR A 68 -2.65 -0.63 25.62
CA TYR A 68 -2.23 0.02 24.38
C TYR A 68 -3.42 0.59 23.58
N LEU A 69 -4.55 -0.14 23.52
CA LEU A 69 -5.74 0.27 22.75
C LEU A 69 -6.54 1.42 23.40
N GLU A 70 -6.40 1.63 24.71
CA GLU A 70 -7.06 2.70 25.44
C GLU A 70 -6.36 4.06 25.36
N GLN A 71 -5.17 4.13 24.73
CA GLN A 71 -4.41 5.37 24.48
C GLN A 71 -4.86 6.09 23.20
#